data_AF-A0A351EJZ5-F1
#
_entry.id   AF-A0A351EJZ5-F1
#
_cell.length_a   1.000
_cell.length_b   1.000
_cell.length_c   1.000
_cell.angle_alpha   90.00
_cell.angle_beta   90.00
_cell.angle_gamma   90.00
#
_symmetry.space_group_name_H-M   'P 1'
#
loop_
_entity.id
_entity.type
_entity.pdbx_description
1 polymer ?
#
loop_
_entity_poly.entity_id
_entity_poly.type
_entity_poly.pdbx_seq_one_letter_code
_entity_poly.pdbx_strand_id
1 'polypeptide(L)'
;NLGSVNLGRLVRDGAFDFDRLGEVVRTAVPFLDRVIDINFYPTGEAGVSNSKWRPVGLGLMGLQDVFFQLGMAFDGPEALALSTKISEEIYYSALSASCELAAEHGPHESFKETRAAAGDLQF
;
A
#
# COMPACT_ATOMS: atom_id res chain seq x y z
N ASN A 1 3.68 6.63 9.06
CA ASN A 1 2.43 7.23 8.52
C ASN A 1 1.50 6.14 8.07
N LEU A 2 0.21 6.18 8.46
CA LEU A 2 -0.76 5.12 8.19
C LEU A 2 -1.95 5.61 7.38
N GLY A 3 -2.47 4.75 6.50
CA GLY A 3 -3.74 4.94 5.80
C GLY A 3 -4.34 3.60 5.38
N SER A 4 -5.65 3.57 5.08
CA SER A 4 -6.34 2.33 4.70
C SER A 4 -7.21 2.52 3.46
N VAL A 5 -7.08 1.61 2.48
CA VAL A 5 -7.98 1.56 1.32
C VAL A 5 -9.31 0.91 1.72
N ASN A 6 -10.43 1.51 1.33
CA ASN A 6 -11.75 0.92 1.54
C ASN A 6 -12.13 -0.03 0.39
N LEU A 7 -11.90 -1.33 0.60
CA LEU A 7 -12.17 -2.36 -0.42
C LEU A 7 -13.66 -2.51 -0.74
N GLY A 8 -14.54 -2.25 0.23
CA GLY A 8 -15.99 -2.34 0.03
C GLY A 8 -16.53 -1.34 -1.00
N ARG A 9 -15.75 -0.31 -1.35
CA ARG A 9 -16.06 0.67 -2.41
C ARG A 9 -15.55 0.26 -3.79
N LEU A 10 -14.88 -0.88 -3.90
CA LEU A 10 -14.24 -1.38 -5.10
C LEU A 10 -14.96 -2.61 -5.67
N VAL A 11 -16.21 -2.84 -5.27
CA VAL A 11 -17.09 -3.83 -5.91
C VAL A 11 -18.04 -3.10 -6.84
N ARG A 12 -18.06 -3.53 -8.10
CA ARG A 12 -18.89 -2.95 -9.16
C ARG A 12 -19.44 -4.05 -10.05
N ASP A 13 -20.73 -3.98 -10.36
CA ASP A 13 -21.41 -4.90 -11.29
C ASP A 13 -21.18 -6.39 -10.95
N GLY A 14 -21.09 -6.71 -9.64
CA GLY A 14 -20.88 -8.07 -9.15
C GLY A 14 -19.44 -8.58 -9.22
N ALA A 15 -18.45 -7.71 -9.45
CA ALA A 15 -17.03 -8.06 -9.50
C ALA A 15 -16.15 -7.06 -8.72
N PHE A 16 -14.96 -7.50 -8.32
CA PHE A 16 -13.96 -6.64 -7.69
C PHE A 16 -13.14 -5.88 -8.75
N ASP A 17 -13.04 -4.56 -8.59
CA ASP A 17 -12.40 -3.63 -9.53
C ASP A 17 -10.91 -3.45 -9.17
N PHE A 18 -10.06 -4.27 -9.79
CA PHE A 18 -8.60 -4.24 -9.57
C PHE A 18 -7.92 -3.02 -10.19
N ASP A 19 -8.41 -2.54 -11.34
CA ASP A 19 -7.85 -1.34 -11.98
C ASP A 19 -8.03 -0.14 -11.05
N ARG A 20 -9.24 0.00 -10.47
CA ARG A 20 -9.51 1.05 -9.50
C ARG A 20 -8.72 0.88 -8.21
N LEU A 21 -8.50 -0.34 -7.74
CA LEU A 21 -7.63 -0.59 -6.58
C LEU A 21 -6.22 -0.03 -6.83
N GLY A 22 -5.62 -0.36 -7.97
CA GLY A 22 -4.28 0.11 -8.32
C GLY A 22 -4.20 1.63 -8.46
N GLU A 23 -5.21 2.29 -9.05
CA GLU A 23 -5.30 3.76 -9.09
C GLU A 23 -5.34 4.39 -7.69
N VAL A 24 -6.17 3.84 -6.79
CA VAL A 24 -6.33 4.36 -5.43
C VAL A 24 -5.04 4.19 -4.63
N VAL A 25 -4.40 3.02 -4.73
CA VAL A 25 -3.12 2.74 -4.06
C VAL A 25 -2.03 3.69 -4.56
N ARG A 26 -1.89 3.85 -5.88
CA ARG A 26 -0.91 4.77 -6.48
C ARG A 26 -1.15 6.23 -6.10
N THR A 27 -2.41 6.61 -5.84
CA THR A 27 -2.74 7.94 -5.32
C THR A 27 -2.41 8.07 -3.82
N ALA A 28 -2.64 7.02 -3.03
CA ALA A 28 -2.48 7.04 -1.59
C ALA A 28 -1.01 7.07 -1.14
N VAL A 29 -0.12 6.34 -1.83
CA VAL A 29 1.31 6.24 -1.44
C VAL A 29 2.00 7.61 -1.41
N PRO A 30 1.91 8.48 -2.43
CA PRO A 30 2.47 9.84 -2.38
C PRO A 30 1.86 10.71 -1.28
N PHE A 31 0.62 10.44 -0.86
CA PHE A 31 0.00 11.19 0.24
C PHE A 31 0.65 10.79 1.55
N LEU A 32 0.86 9.48 1.77
CA LEU A 32 1.53 8.96 2.96
C LEU A 32 3.00 9.38 3.04
N ASP A 33 3.70 9.43 1.90
CA ASP A 33 5.08 9.88 1.82
C ASP A 33 5.19 11.37 2.18
N ARG A 34 4.32 12.23 1.63
CA ARG A 34 4.29 13.66 1.97
C ARG A 34 4.04 13.94 3.45
N VAL A 35 3.33 13.06 4.17
CA VAL A 35 3.16 13.22 5.62
C VAL A 35 4.51 13.18 6.34
N ILE A 36 5.51 12.46 5.83
CA ILE A 36 6.86 12.40 6.43
C ILE A 36 7.45 13.81 6.56
N ASP A 37 7.29 14.64 5.54
CA ASP A 37 7.93 15.96 5.47
C ASP A 37 7.17 17.04 6.25
N ILE A 38 5.84 16.95 6.31
CA ILE A 38 5.00 17.94 6.99
C ILE A 38 4.72 17.61 8.47
N ASN A 39 5.04 16.39 8.91
CA ASN A 39 4.73 15.95 10.25
C ASN A 39 5.58 16.68 11.30
N PHE A 40 4.95 17.00 12.44
CA PHE A 40 5.68 17.47 13.61
C PHE A 40 6.26 16.26 14.37
N TYR A 41 7.58 16.24 14.54
CA TYR A 41 8.27 15.19 15.27
C TYR A 41 8.53 15.62 16.73
N PRO A 42 7.96 14.91 17.72
CA PRO A 42 8.10 15.29 19.13
C PRO A 42 9.53 15.08 19.66
N THR A 43 10.34 14.25 18.99
CA THR A 43 11.75 14.03 19.31
C THR A 43 12.61 14.09 18.05
N GLY A 44 13.89 14.46 18.21
CA GLY A 44 14.82 14.54 17.09
C GLY A 44 15.08 13.17 16.45
N GLU A 45 15.13 12.12 17.26
CA GLU A 45 15.34 10.74 16.83
C GLU A 45 14.23 10.26 15.89
N ALA A 46 12.97 10.63 16.18
CA ALA A 46 11.83 10.27 15.32
C ALA A 46 11.92 10.95 13.95
N GLY A 47 12.29 12.23 13.92
CA GLY A 47 12.48 12.98 12.66
C GLY A 47 13.64 12.44 11.82
N VAL A 48 14.77 12.13 12.46
CA VAL A 48 15.93 11.51 11.79
C VAL A 48 15.56 10.15 11.22
N SER A 49 14.90 9.29 12.00
CA SER A 49 14.49 7.96 11.55
C SER A 49 13.55 8.02 10.35
N ASN A 50 12.52 8.86 10.41
CA ASN A 50 11.56 8.98 9.31
C ASN A 50 12.17 9.58 8.05
N SER A 51 13.06 10.58 8.17
CA SER A 51 13.72 11.18 7.00
C SER A 51 14.66 10.18 6.32
N LYS A 52 15.39 9.38 7.12
CA LYS A 52 16.37 8.39 6.64
C LYS A 52 15.73 7.19 5.92
N TRP A 53 14.63 6.67 6.48
CA TRP A 53 14.00 5.41 6.02
C TRP A 53 12.70 5.60 5.26
N ARG A 54 12.04 6.75 5.41
CA ARG A 54 10.74 7.10 4.84
C ARG A 54 9.66 6.00 4.90
N PRO A 55 9.42 5.35 6.08
CA PRO A 55 8.47 4.25 6.16
C PRO A 55 7.01 4.74 6.11
N VAL A 56 6.21 4.08 5.27
CA VAL A 56 4.75 4.27 5.20
C VAL A 56 4.05 2.93 5.40
N GLY A 57 2.84 2.97 5.97
CA GLY A 57 1.98 1.80 6.13
C GLY A 57 0.64 2.03 5.43
N LEU A 58 0.40 1.28 4.37
CA LEU A 58 -0.88 1.25 3.67
C LEU A 58 -1.60 -0.06 4.03
N GLY A 59 -2.69 0.06 4.78
CA GLY A 59 -3.58 -1.04 5.11
C GLY A 59 -4.81 -1.08 4.20
N LEU A 60 -5.73 -1.96 4.56
CA LEU A 60 -7.04 -2.10 3.92
C LEU A 60 -8.13 -2.23 4.99
N MET A 61 -9.35 -1.89 4.61
CA MET A 61 -10.56 -2.12 5.40
C MET A 61 -11.70 -2.57 4.48
N GLY A 62 -12.74 -3.15 5.05
CA GLY A 62 -13.93 -3.57 4.30
C GLY A 62 -13.76 -4.84 3.47
N LEU A 63 -12.81 -5.71 3.82
CA LEU A 63 -12.65 -7.01 3.16
C LEU A 63 -13.91 -7.89 3.29
N GLN A 64 -14.50 -7.92 4.48
CA GLN A 64 -15.77 -8.62 4.73
C GLN A 64 -16.91 -8.07 3.86
N ASP A 65 -16.97 -6.75 3.66
CA ASP A 65 -17.99 -6.11 2.82
C ASP A 65 -17.85 -6.51 1.35
N VAL A 66 -16.62 -6.74 0.88
CA VAL A 66 -16.38 -7.31 -0.46
C VAL A 66 -16.97 -8.70 -0.55
N PHE A 67 -16.66 -9.58 0.40
CA PHE A 67 -17.16 -10.95 0.39
C PHE A 67 -18.67 -11.02 0.49
N PHE A 68 -19.32 -10.18 1.30
CA PHE A 68 -20.77 -10.10 1.37
C PHE A 68 -21.39 -9.63 0.05
N GLN A 69 -20.82 -8.61 -0.60
CA GLN A 69 -21.32 -8.13 -1.89
C GLN A 69 -21.18 -9.18 -3.01
N LEU A 70 -20.16 -10.02 -2.94
CA LEU A 70 -19.89 -11.09 -3.91
C LEU A 70 -20.50 -12.45 -3.53
N GLY A 71 -21.18 -12.55 -2.38
CA GLY A 71 -21.78 -13.80 -1.91
C GLY A 71 -20.75 -14.89 -1.56
N MET A 72 -19.55 -14.50 -1.11
CA MET A 72 -18.45 -15.41 -0.76
C MET A 72 -18.42 -15.72 0.73
N ALA A 73 -18.22 -16.99 1.08
CA ALA A 73 -17.89 -17.39 2.45
C ALA A 73 -16.45 -16.96 2.77
N PHE A 74 -16.22 -16.41 3.97
CA PHE A 74 -14.94 -15.83 4.35
C PHE A 74 -13.78 -16.85 4.33
N ASP A 75 -14.09 -18.10 4.69
CA ASP A 75 -13.18 -19.25 4.71
C ASP A 75 -13.23 -20.08 3.41
N GLY A 76 -13.96 -19.61 2.41
CA GLY A 76 -14.07 -20.26 1.10
C GLY A 76 -12.80 -20.10 0.25
N PRO A 77 -12.53 -21.05 -0.66
CA PRO A 77 -11.37 -20.99 -1.54
C PRO A 77 -11.39 -19.76 -2.47
N GLU A 78 -12.57 -19.28 -2.86
CA GLU A 78 -12.73 -18.07 -3.68
C GLU A 78 -12.36 -16.80 -2.90
N ALA A 79 -12.71 -16.72 -1.61
CA ALA A 79 -12.35 -15.60 -0.74
C ALA A 79 -10.85 -15.57 -0.44
N LEU A 80 -10.23 -16.75 -0.25
CA LEU A 80 -8.79 -16.87 -0.13
C LEU A 80 -8.09 -16.38 -1.41
N ALA A 81 -8.50 -16.88 -2.58
CA ALA A 81 -7.92 -16.46 -3.86
C ALA A 81 -8.09 -14.96 -4.12
N LEU A 82 -9.27 -14.39 -3.83
CA LEU A 82 -9.54 -12.97 -4.00
C LEU A 82 -8.68 -12.12 -3.05
N SER A 83 -8.62 -12.47 -1.76
CA SER A 83 -7.83 -11.71 -0.78
C SER A 83 -6.32 -11.78 -1.05
N THR A 84 -5.82 -12.94 -1.52
CA THR A 84 -4.43 -13.06 -2.01
C THR A 84 -4.18 -12.08 -3.15
N LYS A 85 -5.03 -12.08 -4.18
CA LYS A 85 -4.88 -11.19 -5.33
C LYS A 85 -5.01 -9.70 -4.97
N ILE A 86 -5.91 -9.35 -4.06
CA ILE A 86 -6.03 -7.98 -3.52
C ILE A 86 -4.73 -7.55 -2.84
N SER A 87 -4.13 -8.43 -2.03
CA SER A 87 -2.89 -8.12 -1.32
C SER A 87 -1.70 -7.97 -2.28
N GLU A 88 -1.63 -8.83 -3.29
CA GLU A 88 -0.64 -8.75 -4.38
C GLU A 88 -0.75 -7.42 -5.13
N GLU A 89 -1.97 -7.04 -5.55
CA GLU A 89 -2.21 -5.80 -6.29
C GLU A 89 -1.86 -4.56 -5.46
N ILE A 90 -2.23 -4.54 -4.16
CA ILE A 90 -1.85 -3.44 -3.26
C ILE A 90 -0.32 -3.33 -3.18
N TYR A 91 0.39 -4.43 -3.01
CA TYR A 91 1.84 -4.41 -2.89
C TYR A 91 2.52 -3.98 -4.20
N TYR A 92 2.09 -4.54 -5.33
CA TYR A 92 2.59 -4.17 -6.65
C TYR A 92 2.38 -2.68 -6.95
N SER A 93 1.15 -2.19 -6.78
CA SER A 93 0.82 -0.79 -7.03
C SER A 93 1.52 0.16 -6.06
N ALA A 94 1.72 -0.24 -4.80
CA ALA A 94 2.44 0.58 -3.82
C ALA A 94 3.94 0.67 -4.12
N LEU A 95 4.58 -0.44 -4.50
CA LEU A 95 5.97 -0.44 -4.94
C LEU A 95 6.15 0.36 -6.22
N SER A 96 5.23 0.23 -7.18
CA SER A 96 5.26 0.99 -8.43
C SER A 96 5.25 2.51 -8.17
N ALA A 97 4.32 2.99 -7.34
CA ALA A 97 4.28 4.40 -6.95
C ALA A 97 5.53 4.84 -6.18
N SER A 98 6.07 3.98 -5.31
CA SER A 98 7.32 4.26 -4.60
C SER A 98 8.52 4.39 -5.55
N CYS A 99 8.60 3.53 -6.58
CA CYS A 99 9.61 3.62 -7.62
C CYS A 99 9.46 4.90 -8.47
N GLU A 100 8.22 5.31 -8.79
CA GLU A 100 7.95 6.57 -9.49
C GLU A 100 8.43 7.77 -8.67
N LEU A 101 8.12 7.81 -7.36
CA LEU A 101 8.63 8.84 -6.44
C LEU A 101 10.16 8.84 -6.37
N ALA A 102 10.78 7.67 -6.30
CA ALA A 102 12.24 7.55 -6.27
C ALA A 102 12.89 7.98 -7.60
N ALA A 103 12.21 7.80 -8.74
CA ALA A 103 12.68 8.28 -10.03
C ALA A 103 12.65 9.81 -10.11
N GLU A 104 11.65 10.46 -9.48
CA GLU A 104 11.49 11.92 -9.47
C GLU A 104 12.38 12.61 -8.42
N HIS A 105 12.45 12.08 -7.20
CA HIS A 105 13.07 12.72 -6.04
C HIS A 105 14.35 12.05 -5.55
N GLY A 106 14.71 10.91 -6.14
CA GLY A 106 15.75 10.02 -5.64
C GLY A 106 15.22 9.05 -4.57
N PRO A 107 15.88 7.89 -4.40
CA PRO A 107 15.52 6.96 -3.33
C PRO A 107 15.85 7.57 -1.95
N HIS A 108 15.21 7.05 -0.90
CA HIS A 108 15.56 7.44 0.48
C HIS A 108 17.03 7.11 0.80
N GLU A 109 17.60 7.81 1.78
CA GLU A 109 19.05 7.80 2.08
C GLU A 109 19.62 6.38 2.25
N SER A 110 18.92 5.54 3.01
CA SER A 110 19.35 4.16 3.29
C SER A 110 18.94 3.12 2.24
N PHE A 111 18.45 3.48 1.06
CA PHE A 111 17.87 2.49 0.13
C PHE A 111 18.83 1.35 -0.21
N LYS A 112 20.13 1.66 -0.38
CA LYS A 112 21.18 0.67 -0.67
C LYS A 112 21.39 -0.38 0.42
N GLU A 113 20.89 -0.12 1.64
CA GLU A 113 20.95 -1.05 2.78
C GLU A 113 19.78 -2.04 2.79
N THR A 114 18.80 -1.89 1.89
CA THR A 114 17.56 -2.68 1.89
C THR A 114 17.68 -3.96 1.04
N ARG A 115 16.86 -4.96 1.35
CA ARG A 115 16.67 -6.16 0.50
C ARG A 115 16.18 -5.79 -0.90
N ALA A 116 15.30 -4.79 -1.00
CA ALA A 116 14.77 -4.31 -2.28
C ALA A 116 15.86 -3.78 -3.22
N ALA A 117 16.93 -3.16 -2.70
CA ALA A 117 18.08 -2.74 -3.52
C ALA A 117 18.85 -3.91 -4.14
N ALA A 118 18.75 -5.11 -3.57
CA ALA A 118 19.27 -6.35 -4.14
C ALA A 118 18.25 -7.08 -5.03
N GLY A 119 17.07 -6.51 -5.26
CA GLY A 119 15.97 -7.14 -6.00
C GLY A 119 15.22 -8.21 -5.22
N ASP A 120 15.43 -8.30 -3.90
CA ASP A 120 14.76 -9.24 -3.01
C ASP A 120 13.53 -8.58 -2.36
N LEU A 121 12.35 -8.92 -2.86
CA LEU A 121 11.07 -8.38 -2.41
C LEU A 121 10.50 -9.23 -1.26
N GLN A 122 9.28 -8.90 -0.83
CA GLN A 122 8.70 -9.52 0.37
C GLN A 122 8.34 -11.01 0.19
N PHE A 123 8.06 -11.45 -1.04
CA PHE A 123 7.68 -12.81 -1.42
C PHE A 123 8.76 -13.43 -2.33
#